data_AF-A0AAU0W7H7-F1
#
_entry.id   AF-A0AAU0W7H7-F1
#
_cell.length_a   1.000
_cell.length_b   1.000
_cell.length_c   1.000
_cell.angle_alpha   90.00
_cell.angle_beta   90.00
_cell.angle_gamma   90.00
#
_symmetry.space_group_name_H-M   'P 1'
#
loop_
_entity.id
_entity.type
_entity.pdbx_description
1 polymer ?
#
loop_
_entity_poly.entity_id
_entity_poly.type
_entity_poly.pdbx_seq_one_letter_code
_entity_poly.pdbx_strand_id
1 'polypeptide(L)'
;MFGRLMGNRTNRMQRTSPLAAVQTPPDAGVLSCRVLDPVNEPVTKAEFAVSDTMGRTVVSGGTDPYGSFVATVPAGEYRLAVSAEGFTPYRATAQVGENCLASLGDVTLQVAPPPDLPAPGDWEIEPTHSSIGFTARHIGLARIHGRFNSFAGAVRIGERVEGSAMHVVIDAATIDTGVRMRDDHLRSADFLDVQRFPTLEFYSDRFVHKGGTRWAVTGALSLHGVTRTVTLDTEYLGLGNGMEGEVRAACRATTELHRDDFTVSWQTMLARGIAVVGPSIRVDLDVQIVPKG
;
A
#
# COMPACT_ATOMS: atom_id res chain seq x y z
N MET A 1 -63.32 -38.32 -40.37
CA MET A 1 -61.95 -38.86 -40.58
C MET A 1 -60.99 -37.96 -39.85
N PHE A 2 -60.32 -38.50 -38.82
CA PHE A 2 -59.26 -37.82 -38.08
C PHE A 2 -57.98 -37.79 -38.94
N GLY A 3 -57.30 -36.64 -38.97
CA GLY A 3 -55.99 -36.50 -39.61
C GLY A 3 -55.15 -35.46 -38.88
N ARG A 4 -54.36 -35.92 -37.91
CA ARG A 4 -53.27 -35.17 -37.25
C ARG A 4 -52.20 -34.79 -38.29
N LEU A 5 -51.72 -33.55 -38.27
CA LEU A 5 -50.37 -33.22 -38.72
C LEU A 5 -49.67 -32.41 -37.62
N MET A 6 -48.75 -33.08 -36.92
CA MET A 6 -47.73 -32.48 -36.05
C MET A 6 -46.41 -32.36 -36.83
N GLY A 7 -45.59 -31.38 -36.45
CA GLY A 7 -44.17 -31.25 -36.79
C GLY A 7 -43.92 -30.29 -37.96
N ASN A 8 -43.00 -29.33 -37.93
CA ASN A 8 -41.83 -29.13 -37.07
C ASN A 8 -41.57 -27.62 -36.99
N ARG A 9 -41.76 -26.99 -35.83
CA ARG A 9 -41.11 -25.70 -35.53
C ARG A 9 -39.70 -26.03 -35.09
N THR A 10 -38.75 -26.01 -36.02
CA THR A 10 -37.34 -25.93 -35.69
C THR A 10 -37.11 -24.65 -34.91
N ASN A 11 -36.99 -24.78 -33.59
CA ASN A 11 -36.60 -23.69 -32.70
C ASN A 11 -35.12 -23.38 -32.99
N ARG A 12 -34.88 -22.55 -34.01
CA ARG A 12 -33.54 -22.01 -34.28
C ARG A 12 -33.30 -21.00 -33.17
N MET A 13 -32.70 -21.45 -32.06
CA MET A 13 -32.13 -20.55 -31.06
C MET A 13 -31.18 -19.61 -31.82
N GLN A 14 -31.60 -18.36 -31.98
CA GLN A 14 -30.69 -17.28 -32.35
C GLN A 14 -29.64 -17.23 -31.25
N ARG A 15 -28.47 -17.78 -31.52
CA ARG A 15 -27.26 -17.47 -30.76
C ARG A 15 -27.00 -15.99 -30.99
N THR A 16 -27.50 -15.14 -30.09
CA THR A 16 -27.06 -13.75 -30.03
C THR A 16 -25.56 -13.80 -29.77
N SER A 17 -24.77 -13.36 -30.76
CA SER A 17 -23.32 -13.25 -30.59
C SER A 17 -23.07 -12.28 -29.43
N PRO A 18 -22.25 -12.64 -28.43
CA PRO A 18 -21.95 -11.75 -27.30
C PRO A 18 -21.28 -10.43 -27.74
N LEU A 19 -20.80 -10.35 -28.98
CA LEU A 19 -20.23 -9.15 -29.60
C LEU A 19 -21.21 -8.39 -30.52
N ALA A 20 -22.50 -8.72 -30.53
CA ALA A 20 -23.46 -8.13 -31.48
C ALA A 20 -23.55 -6.58 -31.44
N ALA A 21 -23.05 -5.93 -30.38
CA ALA A 21 -22.98 -4.48 -30.24
C ALA A 21 -21.55 -3.88 -30.32
N VAL A 22 -20.50 -4.69 -30.44
CA VAL A 22 -19.10 -4.25 -30.49
C VAL A 22 -18.58 -4.41 -31.91
N GLN A 23 -18.24 -3.29 -32.57
CA GLN A 23 -17.58 -3.34 -33.88
C GLN A 23 -16.10 -3.67 -33.69
N THR A 24 -15.69 -4.87 -34.09
CA THR A 24 -14.28 -5.28 -34.19
C THR A 24 -13.79 -5.19 -35.63
N PRO A 25 -12.50 -4.87 -35.86
CA PRO A 25 -11.88 -5.10 -37.16
C PRO A 25 -12.09 -6.56 -37.63
N PRO A 26 -12.19 -6.83 -38.95
CA PRO A 26 -12.51 -8.17 -39.46
C PRO A 26 -11.53 -9.26 -39.03
N ASP A 27 -10.27 -8.91 -38.84
CA ASP A 27 -9.15 -9.76 -38.45
C ASP A 27 -8.90 -9.76 -36.93
N ALA A 28 -9.77 -9.14 -36.15
CA ALA A 28 -9.62 -8.98 -34.71
C ALA A 28 -10.68 -9.73 -33.91
N GLY A 29 -10.35 -10.02 -32.66
CA GLY A 29 -11.29 -10.47 -31.65
C GLY A 29 -11.17 -9.62 -30.38
N VAL A 30 -11.98 -9.96 -29.39
CA VAL A 30 -12.02 -9.27 -28.10
C VAL A 30 -11.54 -10.22 -27.02
N LEU A 31 -10.53 -9.81 -26.27
CA LEU A 31 -10.10 -10.46 -25.04
C LEU A 31 -10.81 -9.81 -23.84
N SER A 32 -11.36 -10.61 -22.94
CA SER A 32 -11.95 -10.11 -21.69
C SER A 32 -11.48 -10.94 -20.50
N CYS A 33 -11.24 -10.28 -19.36
CA CYS A 33 -10.84 -10.92 -18.12
C CYS A 33 -11.37 -10.10 -16.94
N ARG A 34 -11.69 -10.79 -15.84
CA ARG A 34 -11.95 -10.15 -14.54
C ARG A 34 -10.90 -10.61 -13.55
N VAL A 35 -10.29 -9.67 -12.85
CA VAL A 35 -9.20 -9.90 -11.91
C VAL A 35 -9.74 -9.78 -10.50
N LEU A 36 -9.59 -10.84 -9.73
CA LEU A 36 -10.06 -10.97 -8.36
C LEU A 36 -8.89 -11.25 -7.41
N ASP A 37 -9.06 -10.92 -6.14
CA ASP A 37 -8.17 -11.33 -5.07
C ASP A 37 -8.59 -12.70 -4.48
N PRO A 38 -7.82 -13.30 -3.55
CA PRO A 38 -8.15 -14.60 -2.96
C PRO A 38 -9.45 -14.64 -2.15
N VAL A 39 -10.05 -13.49 -1.82
CA VAL A 39 -11.35 -13.40 -1.14
C VAL A 39 -12.49 -13.07 -2.10
N ASN A 40 -12.22 -13.13 -3.41
CA ASN A 40 -13.14 -12.87 -4.53
C ASN A 40 -13.58 -11.40 -4.67
N GLU A 41 -12.81 -10.46 -4.13
CA GLU A 41 -13.03 -9.03 -4.35
C GLU A 41 -12.32 -8.55 -5.63
N PRO A 42 -12.91 -7.62 -6.38
CA PRO A 42 -12.27 -7.02 -7.54
C PRO A 42 -10.94 -6.32 -7.24
N VAL A 43 -9.88 -6.64 -8.00
CA VAL A 43 -8.60 -5.92 -7.90
C VAL A 43 -8.64 -4.71 -8.82
N THR A 44 -9.03 -3.55 -8.28
CA THR A 44 -9.31 -2.33 -9.06
C THR A 44 -8.07 -1.57 -9.54
N LYS A 45 -6.86 -2.02 -9.17
CA LYS A 45 -5.56 -1.42 -9.56
C LYS A 45 -4.65 -2.45 -10.20
N ALA A 46 -5.21 -3.51 -10.78
CA ALA A 46 -4.43 -4.43 -11.57
C ALA A 46 -4.10 -3.81 -12.92
N GLU A 47 -2.85 -3.92 -13.33
CA GLU A 47 -2.38 -3.63 -14.68
C GLU A 47 -2.31 -4.92 -15.47
N PHE A 48 -2.70 -4.87 -16.73
CA PHE A 48 -2.57 -5.98 -17.66
C PHE A 48 -1.68 -5.60 -18.83
N ALA A 49 -0.99 -6.60 -19.38
CA ALA A 49 -0.27 -6.50 -20.63
C ALA A 49 -0.55 -7.75 -21.46
N VAL A 50 -0.95 -7.57 -22.71
CA VAL A 50 -1.12 -8.62 -23.71
C VAL A 50 0.03 -8.48 -24.69
N SER A 51 0.85 -9.53 -24.80
CA SER A 51 2.01 -9.57 -25.68
C SER A 51 1.87 -10.68 -26.71
N ASP A 52 2.47 -10.49 -27.89
CA ASP A 52 2.55 -11.54 -28.90
C ASP A 52 3.53 -12.67 -28.48
N THR A 53 3.65 -13.71 -29.32
CA THR A 53 4.55 -14.83 -29.07
C THR A 53 6.04 -14.44 -29.07
N MET A 54 6.40 -13.30 -29.65
CA MET A 54 7.74 -12.70 -29.62
C MET A 54 7.98 -11.84 -28.37
N GLY A 55 6.97 -11.65 -27.51
CA GLY A 55 7.05 -10.87 -26.29
C GLY A 55 6.83 -9.37 -26.49
N ARG A 56 6.43 -8.92 -27.68
CA ARG A 56 6.10 -7.50 -27.91
C ARG A 56 4.72 -7.21 -27.34
N THR A 57 4.62 -6.20 -26.48
CA THR A 57 3.33 -5.74 -25.96
C THR A 57 2.47 -5.18 -27.09
N VAL A 58 1.30 -5.76 -27.28
CA VAL A 58 0.29 -5.35 -28.27
C VAL A 58 -0.69 -4.37 -27.65
N VAL A 59 -1.09 -4.61 -26.40
CA VAL A 59 -1.98 -3.73 -25.63
C VAL A 59 -1.71 -3.89 -24.14
N SER A 60 -1.82 -2.80 -23.39
CA SER A 60 -1.75 -2.80 -21.94
C SER A 60 -2.69 -1.74 -21.37
N GLY A 61 -3.02 -1.87 -20.08
CA GLY A 61 -3.91 -0.94 -19.41
C GLY A 61 -4.19 -1.34 -17.97
N GLY A 62 -5.06 -0.58 -17.31
CA GLY A 62 -5.59 -0.91 -15.99
C GLY A 62 -6.93 -1.64 -16.08
N THR A 63 -7.26 -2.34 -15.01
CA THR A 63 -8.62 -2.82 -14.75
C THR A 63 -9.55 -1.67 -14.38
N ASP A 64 -10.84 -1.87 -14.62
CA ASP A 64 -11.90 -0.97 -14.17
C ASP A 64 -12.22 -1.16 -12.67
N PRO A 65 -13.11 -0.36 -12.06
CA PRO A 65 -13.51 -0.51 -10.66
C PRO A 65 -14.16 -1.87 -10.31
N TYR A 66 -14.51 -2.70 -11.30
CA TYR A 66 -15.04 -4.05 -11.13
C TYR A 66 -13.98 -5.13 -11.38
N GLY A 67 -12.70 -4.73 -11.51
CA GLY A 67 -11.57 -5.61 -11.75
C GLY A 67 -11.53 -6.14 -13.18
N SER A 68 -12.35 -5.60 -14.09
CA SER A 68 -12.47 -6.12 -15.44
C SER A 68 -11.59 -5.33 -16.42
N PHE A 69 -11.12 -6.01 -17.46
CA PHE A 69 -10.61 -5.35 -18.64
C PHE A 69 -11.11 -6.03 -19.90
N VAL A 70 -11.18 -5.24 -20.97
CA VAL A 70 -11.54 -5.71 -22.31
C VAL A 70 -10.55 -5.08 -23.28
N ALA A 71 -10.01 -5.89 -24.20
CA ALA A 71 -9.05 -5.42 -25.19
C ALA A 71 -9.32 -6.06 -26.55
N THR A 72 -9.35 -5.24 -27.60
CA THR A 72 -9.44 -5.73 -28.98
C THR A 72 -8.03 -5.97 -29.51
N VAL A 73 -7.77 -7.19 -29.99
CA VAL A 73 -6.47 -7.59 -30.56
C VAL A 73 -6.69 -8.38 -31.85
N PRO A 74 -5.72 -8.40 -32.79
CA PRO A 74 -5.78 -9.30 -33.95
C PRO A 74 -6.02 -10.76 -33.55
N ALA A 75 -6.52 -11.57 -34.48
CA ALA A 75 -6.63 -13.01 -34.26
C ALA A 75 -5.22 -13.61 -34.15
N GLY A 76 -5.00 -14.45 -33.13
CA GLY A 76 -3.69 -15.00 -32.85
C GLY A 76 -3.53 -15.57 -31.46
N GLU A 77 -2.32 -16.02 -31.17
CA GLU A 77 -1.90 -16.47 -29.84
C GLU A 77 -1.19 -15.34 -29.10
N TYR A 78 -1.56 -15.14 -27.84
CA TYR A 78 -1.04 -14.09 -26.98
C TYR A 78 -0.62 -14.61 -25.61
N ARG A 79 0.25 -13.86 -24.95
CA ARG A 79 0.56 -14.00 -23.53
C ARG A 79 -0.07 -12.84 -22.78
N LEU A 80 -0.89 -13.16 -21.78
CA LEU A 80 -1.38 -12.21 -20.81
C LEU A 80 -0.46 -12.19 -19.60
N ALA A 81 -0.10 -11.00 -19.14
CA ALA A 81 0.42 -10.75 -17.80
C ALA A 81 -0.54 -9.82 -17.06
N VAL A 82 -0.84 -10.15 -15.80
CA VAL A 82 -1.59 -9.28 -14.89
C VAL A 82 -0.78 -9.08 -13.63
N SER A 83 -0.59 -7.84 -13.22
CA SER A 83 0.15 -7.48 -12.02
C SER A 83 -0.62 -6.46 -11.19
N ALA A 84 -0.57 -6.61 -9.87
CA ALA A 84 -1.10 -5.66 -8.93
C ALA A 84 -0.16 -5.60 -7.72
N GLU A 85 -0.07 -4.44 -7.09
CA GLU A 85 0.73 -4.27 -5.87
C GLU A 85 0.27 -5.26 -4.79
N GLY A 86 1.23 -5.94 -4.14
CA GLY A 86 0.96 -6.95 -3.12
C GLY A 86 0.63 -8.34 -3.65
N PHE A 87 0.52 -8.53 -4.97
CA PHE A 87 0.18 -9.82 -5.58
C PHE A 87 1.32 -10.40 -6.42
N THR A 88 1.40 -11.72 -6.49
CA THR A 88 2.27 -12.41 -7.45
C THR A 88 1.74 -12.17 -8.86
N PRO A 89 2.58 -11.71 -9.81
CA PRO A 89 2.15 -11.51 -11.19
C PRO A 89 1.59 -12.80 -11.79
N TYR A 90 0.37 -12.71 -12.34
CA TYR A 90 -0.28 -13.80 -13.04
C TYR A 90 0.12 -13.78 -14.51
N ARG A 91 0.35 -14.97 -15.09
CA ARG A 91 0.64 -15.14 -16.51
C ARG A 91 -0.18 -16.28 -17.10
N ALA A 92 -0.73 -16.06 -18.28
CA ALA A 92 -1.48 -17.06 -19.03
C ALA A 92 -1.27 -16.88 -20.54
N THR A 93 -1.61 -17.90 -21.31
CA THR A 93 -1.77 -17.79 -22.76
C THR A 93 -3.24 -17.59 -23.12
N ALA A 94 -3.50 -16.88 -24.20
CA ALA A 94 -4.84 -16.63 -24.71
C ALA A 94 -4.86 -16.82 -26.23
N GLN A 95 -5.85 -17.55 -26.72
CA GLN A 95 -6.12 -17.66 -28.16
C GLN A 95 -7.29 -16.74 -28.51
N VAL A 96 -7.08 -15.83 -29.45
CA VAL A 96 -8.12 -14.92 -29.94
C VAL A 96 -8.45 -15.28 -31.39
N GLY A 97 -9.73 -15.50 -31.67
CA GLY A 97 -10.22 -15.74 -33.03
C GLY A 97 -10.87 -14.49 -33.63
N GLU A 98 -11.00 -14.45 -34.95
CA GLU A 98 -11.69 -13.40 -35.69
C GLU A 98 -13.16 -13.28 -35.25
N ASN A 99 -13.61 -12.07 -34.92
CA ASN A 99 -14.97 -11.77 -34.46
C ASN A 99 -15.44 -12.63 -33.28
N CYS A 100 -14.50 -13.10 -32.45
CA CYS A 100 -14.75 -13.92 -31.27
C CYS A 100 -14.49 -13.14 -29.98
N LEU A 101 -15.29 -13.43 -28.94
CA LEU A 101 -14.99 -13.06 -27.57
C LEU A 101 -14.16 -14.18 -26.93
N ALA A 102 -12.87 -13.95 -26.76
CA ALA A 102 -11.97 -14.78 -25.97
C ALA A 102 -12.07 -14.35 -24.50
N SER A 103 -12.97 -15.01 -23.75
CA SER A 103 -13.08 -14.77 -22.30
C SER A 103 -12.11 -15.67 -21.54
N LEU A 104 -11.25 -15.05 -20.71
CA LEU A 104 -10.40 -15.77 -19.76
C LEU A 104 -11.11 -16.04 -18.42
N GLY A 105 -12.35 -15.59 -18.28
CA GLY A 105 -13.11 -15.70 -17.04
C GLY A 105 -12.51 -14.87 -15.90
N ASP A 106 -12.65 -15.41 -14.69
CA ASP A 106 -12.09 -14.83 -13.48
C ASP A 106 -10.65 -15.32 -13.25
N VAL A 107 -9.72 -14.39 -13.12
CA VAL A 107 -8.32 -14.61 -12.74
C VAL A 107 -8.15 -14.19 -11.29
N THR A 108 -7.90 -15.15 -10.42
CA THR A 108 -7.60 -14.89 -9.01
C THR A 108 -6.10 -14.71 -8.80
N LEU A 109 -5.67 -13.48 -8.49
CA LEU A 109 -4.30 -13.20 -8.10
C LEU A 109 -4.00 -13.82 -6.73
N GLN A 110 -2.76 -14.28 -6.54
CA GLN A 110 -2.28 -14.79 -5.26
C GLN A 110 -1.50 -13.70 -4.54
N VAL A 111 -1.66 -13.58 -3.21
CA VAL A 111 -0.87 -12.65 -2.40
C VAL A 111 0.60 -13.01 -2.54
N ALA A 112 1.44 -12.03 -2.91
CA ALA A 112 2.88 -12.28 -3.00
C ALA A 112 3.43 -12.59 -1.61
N PRO A 113 4.24 -13.65 -1.43
CA PRO A 113 4.87 -13.92 -0.14
C PRO A 113 5.79 -12.76 0.27
N PRO A 114 6.04 -12.56 1.57
CA PRO A 114 7.06 -11.61 1.99
C PRO A 114 8.45 -12.11 1.56
N PRO A 115 9.41 -11.20 1.32
CA PRO A 115 10.81 -11.62 1.21
C PRO A 115 11.31 -12.16 2.56
N ASP A 116 12.53 -12.69 2.58
CA ASP A 116 13.13 -13.28 3.78
C ASP A 116 13.02 -12.33 4.98
N LEU A 117 12.27 -12.79 5.99
CA LEU A 117 12.04 -12.04 7.22
C LEU A 117 13.22 -12.24 8.16
N PRO A 118 13.47 -11.28 9.08
CA PRO A 118 14.52 -11.46 10.07
C PRO A 118 14.18 -12.63 10.98
N ALA A 119 15.21 -13.33 11.46
CA ALA A 119 15.03 -14.47 12.33
C ALA A 119 14.29 -14.08 13.63
N PRO A 120 13.47 -14.99 14.20
CA PRO A 120 12.89 -14.79 15.52
C PRO A 120 13.95 -14.43 16.56
N GLY A 121 13.62 -13.49 17.44
CA GLY A 121 14.55 -12.96 18.44
C GLY A 121 14.31 -11.50 18.75
N ASP A 122 15.18 -10.95 19.59
CA ASP A 122 15.16 -9.53 19.95
C ASP A 122 16.09 -8.74 19.02
N TRP A 123 15.56 -7.62 18.54
CA TRP A 123 16.21 -6.67 17.67
C TRP A 123 16.06 -5.27 18.27
N GLU A 124 16.92 -4.35 17.86
CA GLU A 124 16.84 -2.95 18.26
C GLU A 124 17.01 -2.03 17.07
N ILE A 125 16.35 -0.88 17.12
CA ILE A 125 16.52 0.19 16.14
C ILE A 125 17.95 0.70 16.27
N GLU A 126 18.69 0.70 15.17
CA GLU A 126 20.00 1.31 15.07
C GLU A 126 19.81 2.80 14.73
N PRO A 127 20.06 3.74 15.66
CA PRO A 127 19.65 5.13 15.47
C PRO A 127 20.46 5.88 14.39
N THR A 128 21.69 5.46 14.09
CA THR A 128 22.58 6.16 13.15
C THR A 128 22.11 6.04 11.70
N HIS A 129 21.49 4.91 11.34
CA HIS A 129 20.92 4.65 10.01
C HIS A 129 19.39 4.65 10.01
N SER A 130 18.79 5.28 11.02
CA SER A 130 17.35 5.44 11.14
C SER A 130 16.97 6.91 11.20
N SER A 131 15.74 7.23 10.81
CA SER A 131 15.20 8.58 10.89
C SER A 131 13.70 8.60 11.13
N ILE A 132 13.26 9.62 11.88
CA ILE A 132 11.85 9.93 12.13
C ILE A 132 11.63 11.35 11.62
N GLY A 133 11.08 11.47 10.42
CA GLY A 133 10.75 12.73 9.77
C GLY A 133 9.27 13.06 9.84
N PHE A 134 8.95 14.35 9.83
CA PHE A 134 7.59 14.83 9.67
C PHE A 134 7.50 16.03 8.74
N THR A 135 6.33 16.21 8.14
CA THR A 135 6.01 17.34 7.29
C THR A 135 4.67 17.95 7.70
N ALA A 136 4.70 19.24 8.04
CA ALA A 136 3.52 20.05 8.32
C ALA A 136 3.27 21.07 7.19
N ARG A 137 2.02 21.45 6.96
CA ARG A 137 1.68 22.55 6.04
C ARG A 137 1.60 23.87 6.78
N HIS A 138 2.28 24.91 6.29
CA HIS A 138 2.17 26.29 6.75
C HIS A 138 1.23 27.06 5.83
N ILE A 139 0.17 27.65 6.40
CA ILE A 139 -0.90 28.40 5.70
C ILE A 139 -1.47 27.71 4.45
N GLY A 140 -1.44 26.37 4.42
CA GLY A 140 -1.88 25.56 3.27
C GLY A 140 -0.96 25.58 2.04
N LEU A 141 0.12 26.38 2.05
CA LEU A 141 0.98 26.61 0.89
C LEU A 141 2.36 25.94 1.05
N ALA A 142 3.13 26.37 2.06
CA ALA A 142 4.50 25.92 2.25
C ALA A 142 4.57 24.65 3.09
N ARG A 143 5.59 23.81 2.86
CA ARG A 143 5.87 22.64 3.71
C ARG A 143 6.98 22.97 4.70
N ILE A 144 6.72 22.70 5.97
CA ILE A 144 7.73 22.71 7.03
C ILE A 144 8.13 21.26 7.27
N HIS A 145 9.41 20.97 7.07
CA HIS A 145 9.98 19.66 7.39
C HIS A 145 10.62 19.74 8.78
N GLY A 146 10.50 18.67 9.53
CA GLY A 146 11.23 18.49 10.77
C GLY A 146 11.50 17.02 11.03
N ARG A 147 12.22 16.76 12.11
CA ARG A 147 12.60 15.42 12.55
C ARG A 147 12.79 15.38 14.06
N PHE A 148 12.90 14.18 14.61
CA PHE A 148 13.40 13.96 15.96
C PHE A 148 14.81 13.34 15.87
N ASN A 149 15.76 13.90 16.60
CA ASN A 149 17.17 13.50 16.52
C ASN A 149 17.57 12.42 17.54
N SER A 150 16.71 12.11 18.53
CA SER A 150 16.95 11.02 19.48
C SER A 150 15.71 10.17 19.67
N PHE A 151 15.90 8.87 19.49
CA PHE A 151 14.91 7.83 19.69
C PHE A 151 15.63 6.51 19.93
N ALA A 152 14.91 5.57 20.53
CA ALA A 152 15.31 4.19 20.67
C ALA A 152 14.10 3.29 20.42
N GLY A 153 14.33 2.07 19.97
CA GLY A 153 13.26 1.11 19.83
C GLY A 153 13.73 -0.32 19.94
N ALA A 154 12.87 -1.16 20.50
CA ALA A 154 13.06 -2.59 20.59
C ALA A 154 11.98 -3.29 19.75
N VAL A 155 12.40 -4.30 19.00
CA VAL A 155 11.52 -5.13 18.16
C VAL A 155 11.78 -6.59 18.53
N ARG A 156 10.76 -7.26 19.04
CA ARG A 156 10.77 -8.71 19.24
C ARG A 156 10.07 -9.36 18.07
N ILE A 157 10.78 -10.21 17.33
CA ILE A 157 10.22 -11.00 16.23
C ILE A 157 9.87 -12.37 16.79
N GLY A 158 8.60 -12.74 16.70
CA GLY A 158 8.12 -14.06 17.10
C GLY A 158 8.30 -15.11 16.01
N GLU A 159 8.26 -16.39 16.40
CA GLU A 159 8.17 -17.55 15.47
C GLU A 159 7.01 -17.41 14.49
N ARG A 160 5.93 -16.77 14.94
CA ARG A 160 4.85 -16.30 14.11
C ARG A 160 4.66 -14.81 14.33
N VAL A 161 4.16 -14.13 13.30
CA VAL A 161 3.99 -12.67 13.30
C VAL A 161 3.08 -12.19 14.45
N GLU A 162 2.10 -12.98 14.87
CA GLU A 162 1.20 -12.65 15.98
C GLU A 162 1.92 -12.60 17.34
N GLY A 163 3.10 -13.24 17.42
CA GLY A 163 3.97 -13.19 18.60
C GLY A 163 4.94 -12.01 18.60
N SER A 164 5.02 -11.22 17.51
CA SER A 164 5.93 -10.09 17.39
C SER A 164 5.42 -8.85 18.12
N ALA A 165 6.33 -8.00 18.58
CA ALA A 165 6.02 -6.74 19.24
C ALA A 165 7.12 -5.69 19.00
N MET A 166 6.76 -4.42 19.04
CA MET A 166 7.66 -3.29 18.90
C MET A 166 7.29 -2.20 19.92
N HIS A 167 8.31 -1.60 20.52
CA HIS A 167 8.19 -0.42 21.37
C HIS A 167 9.23 0.61 20.95
N VAL A 168 8.79 1.83 20.68
CA VAL A 168 9.65 2.96 20.28
C VAL A 168 9.43 4.12 21.23
N VAL A 169 10.52 4.72 21.70
CA VAL A 169 10.53 5.92 22.54
C VAL A 169 11.29 7.01 21.80
N ILE A 170 10.69 8.19 21.69
CA ILE A 170 11.25 9.35 20.99
C ILE A 170 11.38 10.48 22.00
N ASP A 171 12.56 11.11 22.08
CA ASP A 171 12.77 12.28 22.93
C ASP A 171 12.16 13.52 22.25
N ALA A 172 11.09 14.03 22.86
CA ALA A 172 10.34 15.17 22.36
C ALA A 172 11.19 16.44 22.28
N ALA A 173 12.18 16.61 23.16
CA ALA A 173 13.07 17.75 23.17
C ALA A 173 14.01 17.79 21.96
N THR A 174 14.18 16.67 21.25
CA THR A 174 15.04 16.60 20.06
C THR A 174 14.36 16.97 18.75
N ILE A 175 13.13 17.52 18.82
CA ILE A 175 12.48 18.12 17.66
C ILE A 175 13.38 19.19 17.03
N ASP A 176 13.55 19.10 15.71
CA ASP A 176 14.42 19.94 14.91
C ASP A 176 13.76 20.22 13.56
N THR A 177 13.53 21.50 13.29
CA THR A 177 13.00 22.00 12.01
C THR A 177 14.02 22.89 11.28
N GLY A 178 15.26 22.92 11.75
CA GLY A 178 16.33 23.80 11.26
C GLY A 178 16.19 25.27 11.66
N VAL A 179 15.24 25.62 12.53
CA VAL A 179 14.99 27.01 12.96
C VAL A 179 14.82 27.06 14.47
N ARG A 180 15.91 27.39 15.17
CA ARG A 180 16.00 27.38 16.64
C ARG A 180 14.80 28.01 17.35
N MET A 181 14.38 29.21 16.94
CA MET A 181 13.23 29.90 17.55
C MET A 181 11.93 29.10 17.43
N ARG A 182 11.71 28.42 16.30
CA ARG A 182 10.54 27.56 16.10
C ARG A 182 10.67 26.29 16.94
N ASP A 183 11.85 25.69 17.00
CA ASP A 183 12.09 24.48 17.79
C ASP A 183 11.89 24.76 19.29
N ASP A 184 12.34 25.91 19.79
CA ASP A 184 12.11 26.34 21.17
C ASP A 184 10.60 26.52 21.46
N HIS A 185 9.86 27.08 20.52
CA HIS A 185 8.40 27.21 20.64
C HIS A 185 7.69 25.84 20.59
N LEU A 186 8.10 24.94 19.70
CA LEU A 186 7.55 23.59 19.60
C LEU A 186 7.78 22.75 20.87
N ARG A 187 8.87 23.01 21.61
CA ARG A 187 9.16 22.35 22.88
C ARG A 187 8.35 22.90 24.06
N SER A 188 7.81 24.12 23.93
CA SER A 188 7.11 24.81 25.01
C SER A 188 5.74 24.18 25.34
N ALA A 189 5.13 24.64 26.42
CA ALA A 189 3.79 24.23 26.87
C ALA A 189 2.67 24.55 25.86
N ASP A 190 2.94 25.41 24.87
CA ASP A 190 1.99 25.72 23.80
C ASP A 190 1.90 24.62 22.73
N PHE A 191 2.86 23.68 22.71
CA PHE A 191 2.94 22.58 21.74
C PHE A 191 3.21 21.22 22.39
N LEU A 192 4.47 20.77 22.46
CA LEU A 192 4.81 19.43 22.95
C LEU A 192 4.95 19.36 24.47
N ASP A 193 5.08 20.51 25.15
CA ASP A 193 5.25 20.61 26.60
C ASP A 193 6.29 19.60 27.13
N VAL A 194 7.51 19.65 26.58
CA VAL A 194 8.51 18.58 26.79
C VAL A 194 8.97 18.45 28.25
N GLN A 195 8.66 19.44 29.09
CA GLN A 195 8.90 19.37 30.53
C GLN A 195 7.89 18.43 31.21
N ARG A 196 6.65 18.36 30.73
CA ARG A 196 5.59 17.49 31.26
C ARG A 196 5.46 16.18 30.48
N PHE A 197 5.73 16.21 29.17
CA PHE A 197 5.67 15.06 28.27
C PHE A 197 7.00 14.91 27.52
N PRO A 198 8.06 14.41 28.18
CA PRO A 198 9.39 14.34 27.60
C PRO A 198 9.52 13.33 26.46
N THR A 199 8.60 12.35 26.38
CA THR A 199 8.64 11.28 25.38
C THR A 199 7.38 11.21 24.54
N LEU A 200 7.56 10.79 23.28
CA LEU A 200 6.50 10.20 22.47
C LEU A 200 6.76 8.69 22.43
N GLU A 201 5.73 7.88 22.61
CA GLU A 201 5.87 6.42 22.72
C GLU A 201 4.92 5.69 21.79
N PHE A 202 5.43 4.72 21.04
CA PHE A 202 4.63 3.85 20.19
C PHE A 202 4.79 2.38 20.61
N TYR A 203 3.65 1.73 20.88
CA TYR A 203 3.58 0.30 21.17
C TYR A 203 2.76 -0.41 20.09
N SER A 204 3.35 -1.37 19.39
CA SER A 204 2.61 -2.14 18.37
C SER A 204 1.56 -3.05 18.99
N ASP A 205 0.42 -3.21 18.31
CA ASP A 205 -0.60 -4.20 18.63
C ASP A 205 -0.68 -5.33 17.60
N ARG A 206 -0.41 -5.04 16.32
CA ARG A 206 -0.71 -5.95 15.21
C ARG A 206 0.14 -5.64 13.99
N PHE A 207 0.68 -6.71 13.42
CA PHE A 207 1.40 -6.70 12.14
C PHE A 207 0.58 -7.48 11.11
N VAL A 208 0.24 -6.83 10.00
CA VAL A 208 -0.55 -7.45 8.92
C VAL A 208 0.25 -7.40 7.64
N HIS A 209 0.59 -8.57 7.08
CA HIS A 209 1.17 -8.66 5.75
C HIS A 209 0.13 -8.27 4.70
N LYS A 210 0.47 -7.32 3.85
CA LYS A 210 -0.38 -6.81 2.76
C LYS A 210 0.04 -7.33 1.39
N GLY A 211 0.99 -8.26 1.36
CA GLY A 211 1.53 -8.86 0.14
C GLY A 211 2.86 -8.25 -0.27
N GLY A 212 3.75 -9.11 -0.77
CA GLY A 212 5.12 -8.74 -1.13
C GLY A 212 5.84 -8.09 0.04
N THR A 213 6.41 -6.91 -0.20
CA THR A 213 7.12 -6.11 0.80
C THR A 213 6.19 -5.29 1.71
N ARG A 214 4.87 -5.27 1.47
CA ARG A 214 3.96 -4.35 2.16
C ARG A 214 3.42 -4.94 3.46
N TRP A 215 3.37 -4.10 4.49
CA TRP A 215 2.89 -4.41 5.82
C TRP A 215 2.08 -3.25 6.37
N ALA A 216 1.10 -3.56 7.22
CA ALA A 216 0.45 -2.56 8.08
C ALA A 216 0.80 -2.88 9.53
N VAL A 217 1.43 -1.92 10.22
CA VAL A 217 1.78 -2.04 11.64
C VAL A 217 0.89 -1.10 12.42
N THR A 218 -0.05 -1.66 13.18
CA THR A 218 -0.95 -0.88 14.03
C THR A 218 -0.42 -0.87 15.47
N GLY A 219 -0.67 0.22 16.19
CA GLY A 219 -0.25 0.35 17.57
C GLY A 219 -0.79 1.59 18.25
N ALA A 220 -0.53 1.69 19.55
CA ALA A 220 -0.87 2.83 20.38
C ALA A 220 0.27 3.86 20.37
N LEU A 221 -0.01 5.06 19.87
CA LEU A 221 0.87 6.22 19.96
C LEU A 221 0.42 7.11 21.11
N SER A 222 1.31 7.32 22.09
CA SER A 222 1.16 8.30 23.16
C SER A 222 1.94 9.57 22.82
N LEU A 223 1.25 10.70 22.74
CA LEU A 223 1.81 12.01 22.42
C LEU A 223 1.07 13.07 23.25
N HIS A 224 1.81 13.92 23.95
CA HIS A 224 1.27 15.01 24.78
C HIS A 224 0.15 14.53 25.75
N GLY A 225 0.40 13.40 26.41
CA GLY A 225 -0.52 12.83 27.41
C GLY A 225 -1.77 12.14 26.85
N VAL A 226 -1.92 12.05 25.52
CA VAL A 226 -3.04 11.39 24.86
C VAL A 226 -2.55 10.19 24.06
N THR A 227 -3.26 9.07 24.18
CA THR A 227 -2.97 7.84 23.43
C THR A 227 -4.00 7.61 22.32
N ARG A 228 -3.55 7.36 21.10
CA ARG A 228 -4.39 7.04 19.94
C ARG A 228 -3.87 5.82 19.19
N THR A 229 -4.77 5.06 18.58
CA THR A 229 -4.40 4.01 17.64
C THR A 229 -3.92 4.64 16.34
N VAL A 230 -2.74 4.25 15.89
CA VAL A 230 -2.12 4.70 14.64
C VAL A 230 -1.70 3.46 13.84
N THR A 231 -1.91 3.51 12.52
CA THR A 231 -1.43 2.47 11.61
C THR A 231 -0.33 3.04 10.73
N LEU A 232 0.85 2.44 10.80
CA LEU A 232 1.96 2.68 9.90
C LEU A 232 1.76 1.83 8.64
N ASP A 233 1.80 2.49 7.48
CA ASP A 233 1.91 1.83 6.19
C ASP A 233 3.39 1.59 5.91
N THR A 234 3.80 0.32 5.95
CA THR A 234 5.20 -0.11 6.01
C THR A 234 5.59 -0.88 4.76
N GLU A 235 6.75 -0.54 4.21
CA GLU A 235 7.47 -1.31 3.20
C GLU A 235 8.70 -1.95 3.86
N TYR A 236 8.75 -3.27 3.85
CA TYR A 236 9.90 -4.04 4.27
C TYR A 236 10.91 -4.13 3.12
N LEU A 237 12.10 -3.57 3.33
CA LEU A 237 13.15 -3.46 2.31
C LEU A 237 14.06 -4.69 2.25
N GLY A 238 13.87 -5.64 3.17
CA GLY A 238 14.61 -6.90 3.21
C GLY A 238 15.75 -6.92 4.22
N LEU A 239 16.51 -8.01 4.16
CA LEU A 239 17.73 -8.23 4.92
C LEU A 239 18.95 -7.76 4.14
N GLY A 240 19.96 -7.30 4.87
CA GLY A 240 21.28 -7.02 4.36
C GLY A 240 22.34 -7.26 5.44
N ASN A 241 23.60 -7.14 5.06
CA ASN A 241 24.71 -7.15 6.01
C ASN A 241 25.33 -5.75 6.05
N GLY A 242 25.70 -5.30 7.24
CA GLY A 242 26.51 -4.11 7.40
C GLY A 242 27.97 -4.34 7.02
N MET A 243 28.79 -3.31 7.18
CA MET A 243 30.19 -3.33 6.77
C MET A 243 31.03 -4.35 7.55
N GLU A 244 30.62 -4.70 8.78
CA GLU A 244 31.31 -5.65 9.64
C GLU A 244 30.70 -7.06 9.56
N GLY A 245 29.75 -7.28 8.64
CA GLY A 245 29.08 -8.56 8.42
C GLY A 245 27.88 -8.81 9.33
N GLU A 246 27.51 -7.84 10.16
CA GLU A 246 26.35 -7.90 11.04
C GLU A 246 25.04 -7.85 10.23
N VAL A 247 24.10 -8.74 10.55
CA VAL A 247 22.79 -8.79 9.88
C VAL A 247 21.99 -7.54 10.24
N ARG A 248 21.34 -6.97 9.23
CA ARG A 248 20.47 -5.79 9.34
C ARG A 248 19.17 -6.08 8.63
N ALA A 249 18.09 -5.51 9.14
CA ALA A 249 16.81 -5.46 8.44
C ALA A 249 16.38 -4.01 8.30
N ALA A 250 15.77 -3.67 7.16
CA ALA A 250 15.36 -2.29 6.88
C ALA A 250 13.88 -2.21 6.53
N CYS A 251 13.24 -1.13 6.98
CA CYS A 251 11.89 -0.80 6.58
C CYS A 251 11.72 0.71 6.37
N ARG A 252 10.80 1.05 5.48
CA ARG A 252 10.26 2.40 5.35
C ARG A 252 8.83 2.38 5.85
N ALA A 253 8.40 3.41 6.56
CA ALA A 253 7.01 3.49 6.98
C ALA A 253 6.47 4.91 6.92
N THR A 254 5.16 5.04 6.69
CA THR A 254 4.49 6.34 6.65
C THR A 254 3.17 6.31 7.40
N THR A 255 2.77 7.45 7.92
CA THR A 255 1.41 7.65 8.46
C THR A 255 1.04 9.14 8.36
N GLU A 256 -0.25 9.45 8.48
CA GLU A 256 -0.72 10.82 8.70
C GLU A 256 -1.34 10.91 10.09
N LEU A 257 -0.94 11.92 10.86
CA LEU A 257 -1.48 12.24 12.19
C LEU A 257 -2.22 13.57 12.12
N HIS A 258 -3.23 13.74 12.97
CA HIS A 258 -3.91 15.01 13.14
C HIS A 258 -3.57 15.57 14.54
N ARG A 259 -2.90 16.73 14.60
CA ARG A 259 -2.36 17.25 15.87
C ARG A 259 -3.42 17.51 16.95
N ASP A 260 -4.64 17.84 16.53
CA ASP A 260 -5.75 18.11 17.45
C ASP A 260 -6.22 16.83 18.18
N ASP A 261 -5.96 15.64 17.63
CA ASP A 261 -6.32 14.36 18.26
C ASP A 261 -5.50 14.10 19.53
N PHE A 262 -4.36 14.78 19.65
CA PHE A 262 -3.40 14.68 20.75
C PHE A 262 -3.35 15.93 21.61
N THR A 263 -4.37 16.79 21.55
CA THR A 263 -4.45 18.05 22.32
C THR A 263 -3.33 19.05 22.05
N VAL A 264 -2.60 18.89 20.94
CA VAL A 264 -1.62 19.88 20.44
C VAL A 264 -2.39 20.90 19.59
N SER A 265 -3.19 21.72 20.26
CA SER A 265 -4.24 22.54 19.65
C SER A 265 -3.85 24.00 19.47
N TRP A 266 -2.57 24.33 19.29
CA TRP A 266 -2.15 25.72 19.06
C TRP A 266 -2.89 26.32 17.85
N GLN A 267 -3.57 27.43 18.08
CA GLN A 267 -4.41 28.10 17.08
C GLN A 267 -4.07 29.59 17.08
N THR A 268 -3.10 29.99 16.25
CA THR A 268 -3.12 31.34 15.69
C THR A 268 -3.88 31.29 14.39
N MET A 269 -5.02 31.98 14.36
CA MET A 269 -5.86 32.14 13.18
C MET A 269 -5.46 33.42 12.46
N LEU A 270 -5.34 33.38 11.13
CA LEU A 270 -5.34 34.61 10.33
C LEU A 270 -6.76 35.19 10.30
N ALA A 271 -6.90 36.48 9.95
CA ALA A 271 -8.16 37.23 9.90
C ALA A 271 -9.29 36.62 9.02
N ARG A 272 -9.04 35.48 8.36
CA ARG A 272 -9.99 34.75 7.51
C ARG A 272 -10.27 33.31 7.97
N GLY A 273 -9.92 32.95 9.22
CA GLY A 273 -10.16 31.60 9.76
C GLY A 273 -9.20 30.52 9.23
N ILE A 274 -8.09 30.91 8.60
CA ILE A 274 -7.04 29.99 8.15
C ILE A 274 -6.07 29.75 9.31
N ALA A 275 -5.91 28.49 9.71
CA ALA A 275 -4.89 28.09 10.66
C ALA A 275 -3.49 28.34 10.07
N VAL A 276 -2.61 28.99 10.83
CA VAL A 276 -1.22 29.23 10.39
C VAL A 276 -0.46 27.93 10.16
N VAL A 277 -0.78 26.89 10.93
CA VAL A 277 -0.26 25.53 10.77
C VAL A 277 -1.41 24.56 10.55
N GLY A 278 -1.38 23.85 9.43
CA GLY A 278 -2.36 22.84 9.07
C GLY A 278 -2.36 21.69 10.08
N PRO A 279 -3.50 21.02 10.28
CA PRO A 279 -3.62 20.07 11.38
C PRO A 279 -3.11 18.66 11.02
N SER A 280 -3.08 18.31 9.73
CA SER A 280 -2.44 17.09 9.22
C SER A 280 -0.92 17.19 9.24
N ILE A 281 -0.29 16.19 9.87
CA ILE A 281 1.14 15.98 9.95
C ILE A 281 1.45 14.65 9.26
N ARG A 282 2.15 14.71 8.13
CA ARG A 282 2.68 13.50 7.50
C ARG A 282 3.93 13.08 8.26
N VAL A 283 4.05 11.79 8.54
CA VAL A 283 5.22 11.16 9.16
C VAL A 283 5.83 10.20 8.15
N ASP A 284 7.16 10.28 8.00
CA ASP A 284 7.96 9.40 7.14
C ASP A 284 9.10 8.84 8.00
N LEU A 285 9.23 7.51 8.02
CA LEU A 285 10.20 6.76 8.79
C LEU A 285 11.07 5.96 7.83
N ASP A 286 12.38 5.99 8.04
CA ASP A 286 13.34 5.07 7.43
C ASP A 286 14.10 4.43 8.59
N VAL A 287 14.01 3.12 8.75
CA VAL A 287 14.48 2.43 9.96
C VAL A 287 15.35 1.24 9.58
N GLN A 288 16.48 1.13 10.26
CA GLN A 288 17.26 -0.10 10.33
C GLN A 288 17.18 -0.69 11.73
N ILE A 289 17.04 -2.01 11.78
CA ILE A 289 17.19 -2.78 13.02
C ILE A 289 18.37 -3.74 12.91
N VAL A 290 19.01 -3.98 14.05
CA VAL A 290 20.09 -4.96 14.24
C VAL A 290 19.66 -5.96 15.32
N PRO A 291 20.18 -7.21 15.31
CA PRO A 291 19.98 -8.12 16.43
C PRO A 291 20.45 -7.47 17.72
N LYS A 292 19.66 -7.61 18.78
CA LYS A 292 20.04 -7.14 20.09
C LYS A 292 21.16 -8.03 20.64
N GLY A 293 22.26 -7.40 21.06
CA GLY A 293 23.42 -8.08 21.67
C GLY A 293 23.15 -8.68 23.03
#